data_AF-A0A0C7N1B8-F1
#
_entry.id   AF-A0A0C7N1B8-F1
#
_cell.length_a   1.000
_cell.length_b   1.000
_cell.length_c   1.000
_cell.angle_alpha   90.00
_cell.angle_beta   90.00
_cell.angle_gamma   90.00
#
_symmetry.space_group_name_H-M   'P 1'
#
loop_
_entity.id
_entity.type
_entity.pdbx_description
1 polymer ?
#
loop_
_entity_poly.entity_id
_entity_poly.type
_entity_poly.pdbx_seq_one_letter_code
_entity_poly.pdbx_strand_id
1 'polypeptide(L)'
;MLVIDNLPLDITQEDSLPANLVVLRNEAAITAVNNCNSSLLNSFDVHLQFASALLKYGTETSSSHFDELQCKVITNMAYFLQQIAEGLAQKAFTEDSKEAWASSGLYNKNAIGLLQFLRRLDLANSPQSLGLVQTYMKCWTISQQLGVVMLSLSKLRSRICDTPNTNGGVNSAKNSSNMRYDRLLEFQESDLKDLAKSSLLYARLCIGCRSACSQLANTHVSSACEPLIQYLDALTFILLSLDRYKNDDCGSAIGMLEAATDCLSTGLITSKQLKLIQETRKLKHKFSAKWNELKSESTSIKAKINPFKRKNDSKPTGLHYFLQFTLEDFIIPLMILLHYRYLRTNDKVFFQPIVRDRQKLLNTWPQGKTPDLVGTTWIFDGEKLREEINHGAGSEYY
;
A
#
# COMPACT_ATOMS: atom_id res chain seq x y z
N MET A 1 3.95 -0.96 -2.55
CA MET A 1 2.55 -1.23 -2.95
C MET A 1 2.27 -0.65 -4.34
N LEU A 2 3.30 -0.52 -5.18
CA LEU A 2 3.24 -0.19 -6.61
C LEU A 2 3.75 -1.43 -7.35
N VAL A 3 3.12 -1.80 -8.46
CA VAL A 3 3.58 -2.93 -9.28
C VAL A 3 4.71 -2.41 -10.16
N ILE A 4 5.94 -2.86 -9.91
CA ILE A 4 7.14 -2.47 -10.68
C ILE A 4 7.68 -3.73 -11.34
N ASP A 5 7.49 -3.84 -12.66
CA ASP A 5 7.82 -5.06 -13.40
C ASP A 5 9.32 -5.21 -13.71
N ASN A 6 10.10 -4.14 -13.56
CA ASN A 6 11.53 -4.09 -13.88
C ASN A 6 12.46 -4.38 -12.67
N LEU A 7 11.94 -5.00 -11.60
CA LEU A 7 12.71 -5.38 -10.42
C LEU A 7 12.54 -6.87 -10.08
N PRO A 8 13.59 -7.54 -9.59
CA PRO A 8 14.95 -7.04 -9.36
C PRO A 8 15.72 -6.75 -10.66
N LEU A 9 16.73 -5.89 -10.60
CA LEU A 9 17.63 -5.55 -11.71
C LEU A 9 18.56 -6.73 -12.02
N ASP A 10 18.87 -6.92 -13.30
CA ASP A 10 19.78 -7.97 -13.75
C ASP A 10 21.24 -7.65 -13.35
N ILE A 11 21.97 -8.68 -12.90
CA ILE A 11 23.35 -8.59 -12.44
C ILE A 11 24.25 -9.07 -13.59
N THR A 12 24.96 -8.13 -14.22
CA THR A 12 25.79 -8.40 -15.40
C THR A 12 26.96 -9.34 -15.09
N GLN A 13 27.22 -10.30 -15.99
CA GLN A 13 28.28 -11.30 -15.86
C GLN A 13 29.59 -10.89 -16.56
N GLU A 14 30.12 -9.70 -16.29
CA GLU A 14 31.40 -9.27 -16.89
C GLU A 14 32.62 -9.99 -16.28
N ASP A 15 33.62 -10.30 -17.09
CA ASP A 15 34.73 -11.21 -16.74
C ASP A 15 35.87 -10.57 -15.91
N SER A 16 35.72 -9.34 -15.42
CA SER A 16 36.80 -8.57 -14.77
C SER A 16 36.89 -8.75 -13.24
N LEU A 17 36.00 -9.55 -12.63
CA LEU A 17 35.94 -9.72 -11.18
C LEU A 17 36.86 -10.87 -10.68
N PRO A 18 37.53 -10.69 -9.52
CA PRO A 18 38.20 -11.76 -8.81
C PRO A 18 37.31 -12.99 -8.56
N ALA A 19 37.91 -14.18 -8.53
CA ALA A 19 37.18 -15.45 -8.43
C ALA A 19 36.22 -15.53 -7.22
N ASN A 20 36.62 -14.97 -6.07
CA ASN A 20 35.77 -14.90 -4.87
C ASN A 20 34.53 -14.02 -5.08
N LEU A 21 34.67 -12.89 -5.79
CA LEU A 21 33.52 -12.02 -6.12
C LEU A 21 32.64 -12.62 -7.20
N VAL A 22 33.20 -13.40 -8.14
CA VAL A 22 32.42 -14.12 -9.16
C VAL A 22 31.48 -15.14 -8.52
N VAL A 23 31.93 -15.87 -7.49
CA VAL A 23 31.08 -16.82 -6.75
C VAL A 23 29.90 -16.08 -6.09
N LEU A 24 30.18 -15.02 -5.33
CA LEU A 24 29.14 -14.22 -4.66
C LEU A 24 28.18 -13.56 -5.66
N ARG A 25 28.70 -13.10 -6.80
CA ARG A 25 27.87 -12.57 -7.89
C ARG A 25 26.91 -13.61 -8.44
N ASN A 26 27.41 -14.82 -8.70
CA ASN A 26 26.59 -15.90 -9.24
C ASN A 26 25.48 -16.27 -8.26
N GLU A 27 25.77 -16.33 -6.97
CA GLU A 27 24.77 -16.55 -5.92
C GLU A 27 23.72 -15.42 -5.90
N ALA A 28 24.14 -14.15 -5.99
CA ALA A 28 23.24 -13.01 -6.06
C ALA A 28 22.38 -13.03 -7.33
N ALA A 29 22.95 -13.36 -8.49
CA ALA A 29 22.21 -13.47 -9.75
C ALA A 29 21.18 -14.60 -9.71
N ILE A 30 21.55 -15.77 -9.17
CA ILE A 30 20.64 -16.91 -9.00
C ILE A 30 19.46 -16.53 -8.10
N THR A 31 19.71 -15.85 -6.98
CA THR A 31 18.63 -15.45 -6.05
C THR A 31 17.72 -14.39 -6.66
N ALA A 32 18.24 -13.45 -7.46
CA ALA A 32 17.45 -12.46 -8.18
C ALA A 32 16.49 -13.10 -9.22
N VAL A 33 16.94 -14.16 -9.91
CA VAL A 33 16.12 -14.89 -10.91
C VAL A 33 15.17 -15.88 -10.24
N ASN A 34 15.62 -16.62 -9.22
CA ASN A 34 14.86 -17.66 -8.53
C ASN A 34 14.05 -17.14 -7.32
N ASN A 35 13.47 -15.94 -7.44
CA ASN A 35 12.63 -15.31 -6.41
C ASN A 35 11.46 -16.19 -5.90
N CYS A 36 11.10 -17.26 -6.61
CA CYS A 36 10.02 -18.17 -6.23
C CYS A 36 10.43 -19.26 -5.22
N ASN A 37 11.73 -19.58 -5.10
CA ASN A 37 12.20 -20.74 -4.34
C ASN A 37 13.05 -20.39 -3.09
N SER A 38 13.55 -19.16 -2.99
CA SER A 38 14.35 -18.70 -1.85
C SER A 38 13.57 -17.70 -1.01
N SER A 39 13.84 -17.64 0.30
CA SER A 39 13.22 -16.62 1.15
C SER A 39 13.74 -15.23 0.75
N LEU A 40 12.87 -14.22 0.80
CA LEU A 40 13.25 -12.83 0.50
C LEU A 40 14.39 -12.34 1.41
N LEU A 41 14.41 -12.82 2.66
CA LEU A 41 15.48 -12.49 3.61
C LEU A 41 16.82 -13.12 3.20
N ASN A 42 16.80 -14.39 2.76
CA ASN A 42 18.02 -15.02 2.22
C ASN A 42 18.51 -14.30 0.96
N SER A 43 17.60 -13.87 0.08
CA SER A 43 17.96 -13.08 -1.10
C SER A 43 18.63 -11.75 -0.71
N PHE A 44 18.10 -11.08 0.31
CA PHE A 44 18.71 -9.89 0.89
C PHE A 44 20.10 -10.18 1.45
N ASP A 45 20.27 -11.24 2.26
CA ASP A 45 21.54 -11.59 2.90
C ASP A 45 22.64 -11.91 1.88
N VAL A 46 22.31 -12.66 0.82
CA VAL A 46 23.24 -12.97 -0.28
C VAL A 46 23.67 -11.67 -0.99
N HIS A 47 22.72 -10.77 -1.28
CA HIS A 47 23.04 -9.49 -1.91
C HIS A 47 23.84 -8.58 -0.97
N LEU A 48 23.59 -8.60 0.33
CA LEU A 48 24.33 -7.84 1.34
C LEU A 48 25.79 -8.30 1.43
N GLN A 49 26.02 -9.62 1.41
CA GLN A 49 27.37 -10.20 1.39
C GLN A 49 28.11 -9.77 0.12
N PHE A 50 27.45 -9.88 -1.04
CA PHE A 50 28.06 -9.47 -2.30
C PHE A 50 28.33 -7.96 -2.35
N ALA A 51 27.37 -7.12 -1.95
CA ALA A 51 27.54 -5.66 -1.91
C ALA A 51 28.68 -5.25 -0.98
N SER A 52 28.80 -5.85 0.20
CA SER A 52 29.88 -5.57 1.14
C SER A 52 31.25 -5.90 0.55
N ALA A 53 31.39 -7.08 -0.06
CA ALA A 53 32.63 -7.50 -0.70
C ALA A 53 32.98 -6.62 -1.91
N LEU A 54 31.97 -6.19 -2.67
CA LEU A 54 32.15 -5.32 -3.83
C LEU A 54 32.51 -3.88 -3.44
N LEU A 55 31.95 -3.35 -2.36
CA LEU A 55 32.33 -2.05 -1.80
C LEU A 55 33.78 -2.07 -1.30
N LYS A 56 34.16 -3.13 -0.56
CA LYS A 56 35.55 -3.33 -0.11
C LYS A 56 36.53 -3.34 -1.28
N TYR A 57 36.25 -4.16 -2.30
CA TYR A 57 37.10 -4.24 -3.48
C TYR A 57 37.18 -2.91 -4.24
N GLY A 58 36.07 -2.16 -4.32
CA GLY A 58 36.05 -0.83 -4.92
C GLY A 58 36.96 0.18 -4.19
N THR A 59 36.98 0.14 -2.86
CA THR A 59 37.89 0.99 -2.06
C THR A 59 39.37 0.65 -2.27
N GLU A 60 39.69 -0.62 -2.52
CA GLU A 60 41.07 -1.09 -2.72
C GLU A 60 41.60 -0.78 -4.13
N THR A 61 40.73 -0.82 -5.15
CA THR A 61 41.13 -0.71 -6.57
C THR A 61 40.94 0.67 -7.19
N SER A 62 40.24 1.60 -6.52
CA SER A 62 40.00 2.99 -6.97
C SER A 62 39.38 3.13 -8.36
N SER A 63 38.76 2.07 -8.90
CA SER A 63 38.17 2.08 -10.24
C SER A 63 36.66 2.33 -10.20
N SER A 64 36.20 3.40 -10.86
CA SER A 64 34.77 3.74 -11.03
C SER A 64 33.99 2.76 -11.92
N HIS A 65 34.65 1.70 -12.41
CA HIS A 65 34.06 0.75 -13.34
C HIS A 65 32.98 -0.12 -12.68
N PHE A 66 33.02 -0.26 -11.36
CA PHE A 66 32.11 -1.13 -10.61
C PHE A 66 30.94 -0.40 -9.94
N ASP A 67 30.88 0.93 -10.02
CA ASP A 67 29.85 1.76 -9.38
C ASP A 67 28.45 1.37 -9.87
N GLU A 68 28.31 1.06 -11.17
CA GLU A 68 27.04 0.62 -11.74
C GLU A 68 26.60 -0.74 -11.18
N LEU A 69 27.53 -1.68 -11.02
CA LEU A 69 27.25 -2.98 -10.42
C LEU A 69 26.88 -2.84 -8.94
N GLN A 70 27.60 -2.01 -8.19
CA GLN A 70 27.27 -1.68 -6.80
C GLN A 70 25.87 -1.06 -6.69
N CYS A 71 25.56 -0.11 -7.58
CA CYS A 71 24.24 0.52 -7.67
C CYS A 71 23.13 -0.51 -7.92
N LYS A 72 23.32 -1.44 -8.86
CA LYS A 72 22.33 -2.49 -9.17
C LYS A 72 22.10 -3.42 -7.98
N VAL A 73 23.17 -3.94 -7.37
CA VAL A 73 23.09 -4.89 -6.24
C VAL A 73 22.41 -4.25 -5.03
N ILE A 74 22.78 -3.02 -4.66
CA ILE A 74 22.17 -2.32 -3.52
C ILE A 74 20.71 -1.94 -3.82
N THR A 75 20.38 -1.60 -5.06
CA THR A 75 18.97 -1.40 -5.47
C THR A 75 18.16 -2.69 -5.31
N ASN A 76 18.73 -3.85 -5.64
CA ASN A 76 18.10 -5.16 -5.43
C ASN A 76 17.91 -5.48 -3.95
N MET A 77 18.92 -5.23 -3.10
CA MET A 77 18.78 -5.37 -1.65
C MET A 77 17.56 -4.60 -1.14
N ALA A 78 17.43 -3.35 -1.59
CA ALA A 78 16.38 -2.48 -1.13
C ALA A 78 15.00 -2.88 -1.70
N TYR A 79 14.95 -3.44 -2.92
CA TYR A 79 13.76 -4.12 -3.44
C TYR A 79 13.32 -5.30 -2.55
N PHE A 80 14.23 -6.17 -2.11
CA PHE A 80 13.87 -7.30 -1.24
C PHE A 80 13.31 -6.84 0.10
N LEU A 81 13.91 -5.84 0.74
CA LEU A 81 13.37 -5.25 1.96
C LEU A 81 11.98 -4.65 1.73
N GLN A 82 11.75 -4.01 0.58
CA GLN A 82 10.45 -3.49 0.21
C GLN A 82 9.40 -4.61 0.04
N GLN A 83 9.75 -5.73 -0.59
CA GLN A 83 8.84 -6.88 -0.72
C GLN A 83 8.51 -7.50 0.65
N ILE A 84 9.49 -7.60 1.56
CA ILE A 84 9.29 -8.04 2.95
C ILE A 84 8.33 -7.07 3.68
N ALA A 85 8.56 -5.76 3.54
CA ALA A 85 7.72 -4.74 4.14
C ALA A 85 6.26 -4.85 3.68
N GLU A 86 6.04 -5.08 2.39
CA GLU A 86 4.70 -5.26 1.82
C GLU A 86 4.01 -6.53 2.31
N GLY A 87 4.72 -7.65 2.36
CA GLY A 87 4.21 -8.91 2.91
C GLY A 87 3.81 -8.78 4.39
N LEU A 88 4.63 -8.08 5.18
CA LEU A 88 4.32 -7.79 6.58
C LEU A 88 3.13 -6.84 6.74
N ALA A 89 2.99 -5.81 5.91
CA ALA A 89 1.82 -4.92 5.93
C ALA A 89 0.53 -5.69 5.61
N GLN A 90 0.58 -6.58 4.62
CA GLN A 90 -0.54 -7.43 4.29
C GLN A 90 -0.92 -8.35 5.45
N LYS A 91 0.07 -9.03 6.04
CA LYS A 91 -0.13 -9.88 7.22
C LYS A 91 -0.73 -9.08 8.39
N ALA A 92 -0.19 -7.89 8.65
CA ALA A 92 -0.66 -6.99 9.69
C ALA A 92 -2.13 -6.58 9.48
N PHE A 93 -2.53 -6.31 8.25
CA PHE A 93 -3.91 -5.98 7.91
C PHE A 93 -4.87 -7.17 8.08
N THR A 94 -4.43 -8.39 7.75
CA THR A 94 -5.28 -9.59 7.84
C THR A 94 -5.38 -10.15 9.25
N GLU A 95 -4.29 -10.07 10.03
CA GLU A 95 -4.16 -10.68 11.36
C GLU A 95 -4.22 -9.65 12.51
N ASP A 96 -4.39 -8.35 12.21
CA ASP A 96 -4.38 -7.24 13.17
C ASP A 96 -3.09 -7.18 14.04
N SER A 97 -1.95 -7.54 13.44
CA SER A 97 -0.66 -7.60 14.15
C SER A 97 0.03 -6.24 14.18
N LYS A 98 0.09 -5.63 15.37
CA LYS A 98 0.84 -4.38 15.61
C LYS A 98 2.34 -4.52 15.35
N GLU A 99 2.92 -5.67 15.72
CA GLU A 99 4.33 -5.98 15.49
C GLU A 99 4.66 -6.07 14.00
N ALA A 100 3.77 -6.65 13.20
CA ALA A 100 3.93 -6.72 11.75
C ALA A 100 3.83 -5.33 11.10
N TRP A 101 2.96 -4.43 11.61
CA TRP A 101 2.93 -3.02 11.17
C TRP A 101 4.24 -2.30 11.49
N ALA A 102 4.76 -2.45 12.71
CA ALA A 102 6.03 -1.84 13.11
C ALA A 102 7.21 -2.36 12.28
N SER A 103 7.29 -3.69 12.12
CA SER A 103 8.32 -4.34 11.30
C SER A 103 8.23 -3.92 9.84
N SER A 104 7.03 -3.86 9.26
CA SER A 104 6.81 -3.38 7.89
C SER A 104 7.35 -1.96 7.70
N GLY A 105 7.05 -1.06 8.63
CA GLY A 105 7.58 0.31 8.62
C GLY A 105 9.11 0.36 8.69
N LEU A 106 9.73 -0.48 9.51
CA LEU A 106 11.18 -0.58 9.64
C LEU A 106 11.84 -1.08 8.34
N TYR A 107 11.37 -2.19 7.77
CA TYR A 107 11.90 -2.73 6.51
C TYR A 107 11.78 -1.73 5.35
N ASN A 108 10.68 -0.98 5.28
CA ASN A 108 10.51 0.07 4.27
C ASN A 108 11.51 1.23 4.48
N LYS A 109 11.69 1.70 5.72
CA LYS A 109 12.72 2.71 6.04
C LYS A 109 14.12 2.23 5.68
N ASN A 110 14.42 0.95 5.92
CA ASN A 110 15.70 0.35 5.56
C ASN A 110 15.89 0.33 4.04
N ALA A 111 14.85 0.02 3.26
CA ALA A 111 14.87 0.08 1.81
C ALA A 111 15.14 1.51 1.28
N ILE A 112 14.41 2.51 1.78
CA ILE A 112 14.64 3.93 1.43
C ILE A 112 16.07 4.34 1.79
N GLY A 113 16.55 3.91 2.95
CA GLY A 113 17.89 4.16 3.46
C GLY A 113 19.01 3.67 2.53
N LEU A 114 18.86 2.48 1.94
CA LEU A 114 19.83 1.94 0.98
C LEU A 114 19.91 2.78 -0.30
N LEU A 115 18.80 3.34 -0.79
CA LEU A 115 18.84 4.24 -1.95
C LEU A 115 19.42 5.61 -1.59
N GLN A 116 19.18 6.10 -0.38
CA GLN A 116 19.81 7.31 0.13
C GLN A 116 21.32 7.13 0.26
N PHE A 117 21.75 5.94 0.71
CA PHE A 117 23.16 5.55 0.75
C PHE A 117 23.81 5.59 -0.64
N LEU A 118 23.16 5.03 -1.68
CA LEU A 118 23.65 5.10 -3.06
C LEU A 118 23.87 6.53 -3.56
N ARG A 119 22.96 7.44 -3.20
CA ARG A 119 23.10 8.87 -3.56
C ARG A 119 24.19 9.57 -2.77
N ARG A 120 24.40 9.20 -1.51
CA ARG A 120 25.40 9.85 -0.65
C ARG A 120 26.83 9.46 -1.01
N LEU A 121 27.03 8.23 -1.47
CA LEU A 121 28.34 7.74 -1.93
C LEU A 121 28.61 8.05 -3.41
N ASP A 122 27.71 8.75 -4.10
CA ASP A 122 27.79 8.98 -5.54
C ASP A 122 28.11 7.67 -6.28
N LEU A 123 27.37 6.60 -5.98
CA LEU A 123 27.49 5.32 -6.72
C LEU A 123 26.55 5.29 -7.93
N ALA A 124 25.52 6.14 -7.92
CA ALA A 124 24.62 6.34 -9.05
C ALA A 124 25.18 7.39 -10.04
N ASN A 125 26.35 7.09 -10.62
CA ASN A 125 27.13 8.06 -11.41
C ASN A 125 26.60 8.31 -12.82
N SER A 126 25.81 7.38 -13.39
CA SER A 126 25.16 7.59 -14.68
C SER A 126 23.81 8.28 -14.50
N PRO A 127 23.39 9.15 -15.45
CA PRO A 127 22.06 9.76 -15.43
C PRO A 127 20.93 8.73 -15.36
N GLN A 128 21.14 7.56 -15.95
CA GLN A 128 20.19 6.45 -15.93
C GLN A 128 20.07 5.85 -14.52
N SER A 129 21.19 5.51 -13.88
CA SER A 129 21.20 4.96 -12.51
C SER A 129 20.65 5.96 -11.51
N LEU A 130 21.02 7.25 -11.62
CA LEU A 130 20.49 8.31 -10.78
C LEU A 130 18.96 8.45 -10.94
N GLY A 131 18.47 8.45 -12.19
CA GLY A 131 17.04 8.50 -12.49
C GLY A 131 16.28 7.30 -11.91
N LEU A 132 16.85 6.09 -11.98
CA LEU A 132 16.28 4.89 -11.38
C LEU A 132 16.21 4.99 -9.85
N VAL A 133 17.32 5.34 -9.19
CA VAL A 133 17.40 5.47 -7.73
C VAL A 133 16.40 6.53 -7.22
N GLN A 134 16.31 7.68 -7.89
CA GLN A 134 15.34 8.71 -7.53
C GLN A 134 13.89 8.25 -7.74
N THR A 135 13.62 7.51 -8.80
CA THR A 135 12.28 6.95 -9.07
C THR A 135 11.89 5.97 -7.98
N TYR A 136 12.74 4.99 -7.66
CA TYR A 136 12.43 3.99 -6.63
C TYR A 136 12.35 4.58 -5.23
N MET A 137 13.17 5.57 -4.90
CA MET A 137 13.08 6.30 -3.63
C MET A 137 11.70 6.95 -3.46
N LYS A 138 11.18 7.60 -4.51
CA LYS A 138 9.81 8.13 -4.52
C LYS A 138 8.76 7.03 -4.42
N CYS A 139 8.89 5.93 -5.18
CA CYS A 139 7.95 4.79 -5.13
C CYS A 139 7.84 4.17 -3.72
N TRP A 140 8.95 4.03 -3.00
CA TRP A 140 8.97 3.43 -1.67
C TRP A 140 8.49 4.39 -0.60
N THR A 141 8.79 5.69 -0.74
CA THR A 141 8.18 6.76 0.07
C THR A 141 6.66 6.74 -0.07
N ILE A 142 6.14 6.64 -1.29
CA ILE A 142 4.69 6.49 -1.54
C ILE A 142 4.17 5.20 -0.87
N SER A 143 4.90 4.10 -0.98
CA SER A 143 4.51 2.83 -0.36
C SER A 143 4.46 2.91 1.17
N GLN A 144 5.35 3.68 1.80
CA GLN A 144 5.32 3.93 3.24
C GLN A 144 4.12 4.78 3.65
N GLN A 145 3.81 5.84 2.89
CA GLN A 145 2.62 6.66 3.11
C GLN A 145 1.35 5.84 2.97
N LEU A 146 1.27 4.99 1.94
CA LEU A 146 0.20 4.01 1.77
C LEU A 146 0.14 3.05 2.95
N GLY A 147 1.26 2.59 3.49
CA GLY A 147 1.30 1.78 4.71
C GLY A 147 0.57 2.44 5.88
N VAL A 148 0.77 3.75 6.09
CA VAL A 148 0.05 4.52 7.12
C VAL A 148 -1.46 4.61 6.81
N VAL A 149 -1.82 4.81 5.55
CA VAL A 149 -3.24 4.80 5.11
C VAL A 149 -3.86 3.42 5.34
N MET A 150 -3.16 2.33 5.02
CA MET A 150 -3.66 0.96 5.21
C MET A 150 -3.80 0.60 6.68
N LEU A 151 -2.85 1.01 7.54
CA LEU A 151 -2.99 0.90 8.99
C LEU A 151 -4.23 1.66 9.49
N SER A 152 -4.46 2.85 8.95
CA SER A 152 -5.62 3.67 9.29
C SER A 152 -6.93 3.01 8.86
N LEU A 153 -6.97 2.39 7.68
CA LEU A 153 -8.10 1.60 7.21
C LEU A 153 -8.28 0.30 8.00
N SER A 154 -7.20 -0.32 8.46
CA SER A 154 -7.25 -1.49 9.35
C SER A 154 -7.87 -1.13 10.70
N LYS A 155 -7.48 0.01 11.29
CA LYS A 155 -8.12 0.56 12.50
C LYS A 155 -9.59 0.92 12.26
N LEU A 156 -9.91 1.43 11.07
CA LEU A 156 -11.29 1.73 10.66
C LEU A 156 -12.12 0.44 10.62
N ARG A 157 -11.57 -0.58 9.95
CA ARG A 157 -12.17 -1.90 9.80
C ARG A 157 -12.38 -2.56 11.15
N SER A 158 -11.39 -2.58 12.04
CA SER A 158 -11.53 -3.20 13.36
C SER A 158 -12.58 -2.48 14.22
N ARG A 159 -12.69 -1.15 14.17
CA ARG A 159 -13.78 -0.42 14.86
C ARG A 159 -15.17 -0.79 14.35
N ILE A 160 -15.29 -1.01 13.04
CA ILE A 160 -16.56 -1.33 12.39
C ILE A 160 -16.95 -2.80 12.58
N CYS A 161 -15.96 -3.69 12.51
CA CYS A 161 -16.16 -5.12 12.43
C CYS A 161 -15.93 -5.86 13.76
N ASP A 162 -15.11 -5.35 14.68
CA ASP A 162 -14.72 -6.02 15.93
C ASP A 162 -15.13 -5.18 17.16
N THR A 163 -15.67 -5.84 18.19
CA THR A 163 -15.90 -5.24 19.52
C THR A 163 -15.06 -6.01 20.55
N PRO A 164 -14.48 -5.35 21.56
CA PRO A 164 -13.62 -5.99 22.57
C PRO A 164 -14.35 -6.86 23.62
N ASN A 165 -15.65 -7.15 23.44
CA ASN A 165 -16.45 -7.89 24.42
C ASN A 165 -16.98 -9.21 23.85
N THR A 166 -16.07 -10.12 23.48
CA THR A 166 -16.38 -11.55 23.54
C THR A 166 -15.14 -12.28 24.02
N ASN A 167 -15.13 -12.61 25.32
CA ASN A 167 -14.22 -13.57 25.94
C ASN A 167 -14.47 -14.98 25.35
N GLY A 168 -14.09 -15.18 24.09
CA GLY A 168 -14.22 -16.45 23.38
C GLY A 168 -12.86 -16.85 22.83
N GLY A 169 -12.14 -17.68 23.60
CA GLY A 169 -10.81 -18.15 23.28
C GLY A 169 -10.71 -18.81 21.89
N VAL A 170 -9.57 -18.55 21.24
CA VAL A 170 -8.73 -19.36 20.31
C VAL A 170 -9.39 -20.18 19.17
N ASN A 171 -10.69 -20.49 19.18
CA ASN A 171 -11.38 -21.31 18.16
C ASN A 171 -12.39 -20.52 17.29
N SER A 172 -12.43 -19.19 17.37
CA SER A 172 -13.43 -18.32 16.70
C SER A 172 -13.12 -17.94 15.23
N ALA A 173 -11.94 -18.29 14.70
CA ALA A 173 -11.48 -17.79 13.41
C ALA A 173 -12.35 -18.22 12.20
N LYS A 174 -13.11 -19.32 12.29
CA LYS A 174 -13.99 -19.80 11.21
C LYS A 174 -15.41 -19.22 11.24
N ASN A 175 -15.88 -18.67 12.36
CA ASN A 175 -17.23 -18.08 12.49
C ASN A 175 -17.24 -16.54 12.47
N SER A 176 -16.07 -15.88 12.52
CA SER A 176 -16.01 -14.41 12.59
C SER A 176 -16.33 -13.70 11.29
N SER A 177 -16.36 -14.37 10.13
CA SER A 177 -16.84 -13.73 8.88
C SER A 177 -18.35 -13.51 8.90
N ASN A 178 -19.12 -14.35 9.58
CA ASN A 178 -20.58 -14.19 9.65
C ASN A 178 -20.97 -13.02 10.57
N MET A 179 -20.32 -12.85 11.71
CA MET A 179 -20.64 -11.76 12.66
C MET A 179 -20.12 -10.37 12.25
N ARG A 180 -19.00 -10.28 11.51
CA ARG A 180 -18.39 -8.99 11.11
C ARG A 180 -19.30 -8.11 10.25
N TYR A 181 -20.22 -8.72 9.52
CA TYR A 181 -21.07 -8.00 8.58
C TYR A 181 -22.53 -7.83 9.02
N ASP A 182 -22.96 -8.53 10.07
CA ASP A 182 -24.27 -8.30 10.68
C ASP A 182 -24.25 -6.99 11.51
N ARG A 183 -23.11 -6.63 12.10
CA ARG A 183 -22.92 -5.34 12.80
C ARG A 183 -22.89 -4.12 11.87
N LEU A 184 -22.46 -4.28 10.62
CA LEU A 184 -22.55 -3.21 9.61
C LEU A 184 -24.02 -2.77 9.37
N LEU A 185 -24.99 -3.68 9.59
CA LEU A 185 -26.41 -3.34 9.58
C LEU A 185 -26.84 -2.60 10.85
N GLU A 186 -26.24 -2.94 11.99
CA GLU A 186 -26.51 -2.35 13.33
C GLU A 186 -25.77 -1.04 13.61
N PHE A 187 -24.88 -0.61 12.71
CA PHE A 187 -24.10 0.62 12.82
C PHE A 187 -25.00 1.80 13.28
N GLN A 188 -24.57 2.69 14.13
CA GLN A 188 -25.41 3.81 14.60
C GLN A 188 -24.91 5.16 14.06
N GLU A 189 -25.69 6.23 14.20
CA GLU A 189 -25.26 7.58 13.79
C GLU A 189 -24.07 8.08 14.63
N SER A 190 -23.99 7.67 15.90
CA SER A 190 -22.83 7.90 16.77
C SER A 190 -21.55 7.29 16.20
N ASP A 191 -21.62 6.06 15.70
CA ASP A 191 -20.47 5.35 15.12
C ASP A 191 -19.95 6.07 13.87
N LEU A 192 -20.83 6.63 13.04
CA LEU A 192 -20.45 7.45 11.87
C LEU A 192 -19.73 8.74 12.28
N LYS A 193 -20.21 9.41 13.34
CA LYS A 193 -19.57 10.63 13.86
C LYS A 193 -18.19 10.34 14.44
N ASP A 194 -18.01 9.21 15.11
CA ASP A 194 -16.71 8.76 15.60
C ASP A 194 -15.77 8.34 14.47
N LEU A 195 -16.29 7.72 13.41
CA LEU A 195 -15.56 7.37 12.20
C LEU A 195 -15.00 8.60 11.47
N ALA A 196 -15.82 9.64 11.39
CA ALA A 196 -15.50 10.89 10.73
C ALA A 196 -14.45 11.73 11.49
N LYS A 197 -14.18 11.48 12.78
CA LYS A 197 -13.14 12.23 13.53
C LYS A 197 -11.75 12.13 12.91
N SER A 198 -11.42 10.99 12.33
CA SER A 198 -10.10 10.74 11.70
C SER A 198 -10.12 10.73 10.18
N SER A 199 -11.30 10.79 9.55
CA SER A 199 -11.43 10.63 8.09
C SER A 199 -10.77 11.76 7.31
N LEU A 200 -10.84 13.00 7.81
CA LEU A 200 -10.21 14.16 7.17
C LEU A 200 -8.67 14.03 7.11
N LEU A 201 -8.05 13.55 8.19
CA LEU A 201 -6.60 13.33 8.22
C LEU A 201 -6.19 12.29 7.18
N TYR A 202 -6.92 11.17 7.12
CA TYR A 202 -6.65 10.09 6.19
C TYR A 202 -6.89 10.52 4.73
N ALA A 203 -7.91 11.34 4.47
CA ALA A 203 -8.14 11.93 3.16
C ALA A 203 -6.96 12.82 2.73
N ARG A 204 -6.44 13.67 3.62
CA ARG A 204 -5.26 14.50 3.34
C ARG A 204 -4.02 13.66 3.01
N LEU A 205 -3.83 12.53 3.68
CA LEU A 205 -2.74 11.59 3.36
C LEU A 205 -2.93 10.97 1.97
N CYS A 206 -4.15 10.57 1.62
CA CYS A 206 -4.45 10.03 0.28
C CYS A 206 -4.18 11.05 -0.84
N ILE A 207 -4.57 12.32 -0.62
CA ILE A 207 -4.29 13.43 -1.54
C ILE A 207 -2.77 13.66 -1.65
N GLY A 208 -2.03 13.56 -0.54
CA GLY A 208 -0.57 13.60 -0.52
C GLY A 208 0.05 12.50 -1.39
N CYS A 209 -0.34 11.24 -1.16
CA CYS A 209 0.09 10.10 -1.97
C CYS A 209 -0.21 10.30 -3.46
N ARG A 210 -1.42 10.79 -3.79
CA ARG A 210 -1.83 11.08 -5.17
C ARG A 210 -0.91 12.10 -5.82
N SER A 211 -0.62 13.21 -5.13
CA SER A 211 0.28 14.24 -5.64
C SER A 211 1.70 13.70 -5.90
N ALA A 212 2.19 12.81 -5.03
CA ALA A 212 3.48 12.14 -5.21
C ALA A 212 3.46 11.17 -6.40
N CYS A 213 2.34 10.47 -6.64
CA CYS A 213 2.16 9.64 -7.84
C CYS A 213 2.18 10.48 -9.12
N SER A 214 1.54 11.66 -9.12
CA SER A 214 1.57 12.56 -10.28
C SER A 214 2.98 13.05 -10.63
N GLN A 215 3.88 13.17 -9.65
CA GLN A 215 5.29 13.50 -9.90
C GLN A 215 6.07 12.37 -10.58
N LEU A 216 5.52 11.14 -10.61
CA LEU A 216 6.10 9.97 -11.26
C LEU A 216 5.55 9.74 -12.68
N ALA A 217 4.63 10.59 -13.18
CA ALA A 217 3.96 10.41 -14.45
C ALA A 217 4.90 10.37 -15.67
N ASN A 218 6.08 10.99 -15.59
CA ASN A 218 7.09 11.01 -16.65
C ASN A 218 8.17 9.91 -16.51
N THR A 219 7.97 8.94 -15.62
CA THR A 219 8.93 7.86 -15.36
C THR A 219 8.45 6.54 -15.95
N HIS A 220 9.32 5.53 -15.98
CA HIS A 220 8.98 4.18 -16.43
C HIS A 220 7.90 3.49 -15.57
N VAL A 221 7.57 4.04 -14.38
CA VAL A 221 6.53 3.52 -13.46
C VAL A 221 5.17 4.19 -13.68
N SER A 222 5.03 5.05 -14.71
CA SER A 222 3.81 5.82 -14.96
C SER A 222 2.55 4.94 -15.12
N SER A 223 2.66 3.81 -15.84
CA SER A 223 1.56 2.87 -16.03
C SER A 223 1.03 2.26 -14.73
N ALA A 224 1.90 2.05 -13.74
CA ALA A 224 1.53 1.54 -12.42
C ALA A 224 0.94 2.63 -11.51
N CYS A 225 1.18 3.91 -11.80
CA CYS A 225 0.66 5.02 -11.02
C CYS A 225 -0.82 5.28 -11.32
N GLU A 226 -1.28 5.07 -12.55
CA GLU A 226 -2.65 5.38 -12.97
C GLU A 226 -3.73 4.60 -12.17
N PRO A 227 -3.66 3.25 -12.02
CA PRO A 227 -4.59 2.52 -11.18
C PRO A 227 -4.54 2.94 -9.71
N LEU A 228 -3.35 3.29 -9.22
CA LEU A 228 -3.16 3.75 -7.84
C LEU A 228 -3.80 5.13 -7.61
N ILE A 229 -3.68 6.05 -8.56
CA ILE A 229 -4.32 7.37 -8.51
C ILE A 229 -5.84 7.20 -8.47
N GLN A 230 -6.41 6.33 -9.29
CA GLN A 230 -7.85 6.05 -9.29
C GLN A 230 -8.33 5.48 -7.95
N TYR A 231 -7.55 4.55 -7.37
CA TYR A 231 -7.81 4.00 -6.05
C TYR A 231 -7.76 5.08 -4.95
N LEU A 232 -6.74 5.95 -4.99
CA LEU A 232 -6.57 7.05 -4.03
C LEU A 232 -7.65 8.12 -4.15
N ASP A 233 -8.10 8.44 -5.37
CA ASP A 233 -9.20 9.36 -5.63
C ASP A 233 -10.51 8.82 -5.05
N ALA A 234 -10.82 7.54 -5.32
CA ALA A 234 -11.99 6.88 -4.76
C ALA A 234 -11.94 6.89 -3.22
N LEU A 235 -10.80 6.51 -2.64
CA LEU A 235 -10.63 6.49 -1.18
C LEU A 235 -10.76 7.89 -0.56
N THR A 236 -10.22 8.91 -1.22
CA THR A 236 -10.34 10.32 -0.80
C THR A 236 -11.80 10.75 -0.76
N PHE A 237 -12.56 10.49 -1.82
CA PHE A 237 -13.99 10.82 -1.85
C PHE A 237 -14.77 10.09 -0.75
N ILE A 238 -14.50 8.82 -0.49
CA ILE A 238 -15.16 8.07 0.58
C ILE A 238 -14.87 8.68 1.95
N LEU A 239 -13.60 8.98 2.24
CA LEU A 239 -13.18 9.55 3.52
C LEU A 239 -13.72 10.98 3.72
N LEU A 240 -13.76 11.79 2.67
CA LEU A 240 -14.37 13.13 2.72
C LEU A 240 -15.89 13.05 2.85
N SER A 241 -16.55 12.03 2.29
CA SER A 241 -17.99 11.85 2.44
C SER A 241 -18.39 11.64 3.91
N LEU A 242 -17.55 10.97 4.70
CA LEU A 242 -17.75 10.80 6.15
C LEU A 242 -17.68 12.14 6.88
N ASP A 243 -16.72 12.99 6.52
CA ASP A 243 -16.57 14.32 7.12
C ASP A 243 -17.74 15.25 6.75
N ARG A 244 -18.17 15.24 5.48
CA ARG A 244 -19.33 16.02 5.01
C ARG A 244 -20.62 15.59 5.67
N TYR A 245 -20.84 14.28 5.81
CA TYR A 245 -22.01 13.75 6.51
C TYR A 245 -22.01 14.15 7.99
N LYS A 246 -20.85 14.15 8.66
CA LYS A 246 -20.73 14.63 10.05
C LYS A 246 -21.11 16.10 10.20
N ASN A 247 -20.90 16.92 9.17
CA ASN A 247 -21.23 18.34 9.13
C ASN A 247 -22.64 18.60 8.55
N ASP A 248 -23.52 17.60 8.55
CA ASP A 248 -24.91 17.68 8.07
C ASP A 248 -25.06 18.06 6.57
N ASP A 249 -23.99 17.94 5.78
CA ASP A 249 -23.99 18.14 4.31
C ASP A 249 -24.15 16.78 3.60
N CYS A 250 -25.36 16.21 3.74
CA CYS A 250 -25.70 14.90 3.23
C CYS A 250 -25.77 14.87 1.70
N GLY A 251 -26.21 15.95 1.05
CA GLY A 251 -26.29 16.05 -0.41
C GLY A 251 -24.93 15.97 -1.09
N SER A 252 -23.91 16.66 -0.53
CA SER A 252 -22.54 16.56 -1.03
C SER A 252 -21.88 15.23 -0.66
N ALA A 253 -22.18 14.66 0.52
CA ALA A 253 -21.66 13.35 0.92
C ALA A 253 -22.11 12.23 -0.03
N ILE A 254 -23.37 12.24 -0.47
CA ILE A 254 -23.88 11.30 -1.49
C ILE A 254 -23.15 11.53 -2.82
N GLY A 255 -23.01 12.80 -3.24
CA GLY A 255 -22.28 13.16 -4.46
C GLY A 255 -20.83 12.66 -4.48
N MET A 256 -20.13 12.74 -3.34
CA MET A 256 -18.78 12.19 -3.20
C MET A 256 -18.75 10.66 -3.35
N LEU A 257 -19.73 9.93 -2.81
CA LEU A 257 -19.82 8.48 -3.01
C LEU A 257 -20.12 8.09 -4.46
N GLU A 258 -20.93 8.90 -5.17
CA GLU A 258 -21.16 8.72 -6.61
C GLU A 258 -19.86 8.94 -7.39
N ALA A 259 -19.12 10.02 -7.11
CA ALA A 259 -17.82 10.29 -7.74
C ALA A 259 -16.77 9.21 -7.43
N ALA A 260 -16.77 8.64 -6.21
CA ALA A 260 -15.92 7.51 -5.86
C ALA A 260 -16.25 6.27 -6.69
N THR A 261 -17.55 6.02 -6.93
CA THR A 261 -18.00 4.90 -7.77
C THR A 261 -17.53 5.07 -9.22
N ASP A 262 -17.60 6.29 -9.74
CA ASP A 262 -17.12 6.60 -11.09
C ASP A 262 -15.60 6.35 -11.20
N CYS A 263 -14.81 6.73 -10.19
CA CYS A 263 -13.37 6.48 -10.14
C CYS A 263 -13.00 5.00 -10.06
N LEU A 264 -13.85 4.16 -9.46
CA LEU A 264 -13.62 2.71 -9.42
C LEU A 264 -14.05 2.04 -10.74
N SER A 265 -15.10 2.57 -11.39
CA SER A 265 -15.69 2.01 -12.61
C SER A 265 -14.76 2.01 -13.82
N THR A 266 -13.66 2.78 -13.79
CA THR A 266 -12.65 2.91 -14.85
C THR A 266 -11.70 1.72 -14.99
N GLY A 267 -11.94 0.62 -14.26
CA GLY A 267 -11.21 -0.63 -14.44
C GLY A 267 -10.77 -1.34 -13.16
N LEU A 268 -11.04 -0.76 -11.98
CA LEU A 268 -10.67 -1.34 -10.69
C LEU A 268 -11.71 -2.32 -10.13
N ILE A 269 -12.98 -2.18 -10.53
CA ILE A 269 -14.08 -3.05 -10.10
C ILE A 269 -14.75 -3.75 -11.28
N THR A 270 -15.31 -4.93 -11.03
CA THR A 270 -16.06 -5.70 -12.04
C THR A 270 -17.43 -5.06 -12.31
N SER A 271 -18.01 -5.35 -13.47
CA SER A 271 -19.37 -4.88 -13.82
C SER A 271 -20.45 -5.39 -12.84
N LYS A 272 -20.22 -6.54 -12.18
CA LYS A 272 -21.07 -7.06 -11.11
C LYS A 272 -20.98 -6.20 -9.84
N GLN A 273 -19.77 -5.86 -9.40
CA GLN A 273 -19.54 -4.97 -8.26
C GLN A 273 -20.10 -3.56 -8.52
N LEU A 274 -19.93 -3.04 -9.73
CA LEU A 274 -20.52 -1.76 -10.13
C LEU A 274 -22.05 -1.78 -10.05
N LYS A 275 -22.70 -2.85 -10.54
CA LYS A 275 -24.15 -3.04 -10.41
C LYS A 275 -24.57 -3.13 -8.94
N LEU A 276 -23.81 -3.82 -8.10
CA LEU A 276 -24.09 -3.91 -6.66
C LEU A 276 -24.09 -2.51 -6.01
N ILE A 277 -23.11 -1.67 -6.31
CA ILE A 277 -23.00 -0.30 -5.78
C ILE A 277 -24.11 0.61 -6.32
N GLN A 278 -24.39 0.56 -7.62
CA GLN A 278 -25.40 1.42 -8.26
C GLN A 278 -26.84 1.02 -7.90
N GLU A 279 -27.13 -0.28 -7.77
CA GLU A 279 -28.46 -0.78 -7.44
C GLU A 279 -28.83 -0.60 -5.96
N THR A 280 -27.89 -0.20 -5.09
CA THR A 280 -28.18 0.19 -3.70
C THR A 280 -29.23 1.30 -3.61
N ARG A 281 -29.38 2.11 -4.68
CA ARG A 281 -30.43 3.14 -4.82
C ARG A 281 -31.88 2.58 -4.73
N LYS A 282 -32.09 1.28 -4.95
CA LYS A 282 -33.42 0.64 -4.98
C LYS A 282 -33.70 -0.29 -3.79
N LEU A 283 -32.82 -0.35 -2.79
CA LEU A 283 -32.79 -1.41 -1.79
C LEU A 283 -33.57 -1.08 -0.49
N LYS A 284 -34.90 -1.05 -0.54
CA LYS A 284 -35.70 -1.06 0.71
C LYS A 284 -35.80 -2.45 1.37
N HIS A 285 -35.71 -3.55 0.61
CA HIS A 285 -36.01 -4.91 1.13
C HIS A 285 -35.04 -6.04 0.72
N LYS A 286 -33.94 -5.75 0.00
CA LYS A 286 -33.01 -6.81 -0.51
C LYS A 286 -31.57 -6.70 -0.01
N PHE A 287 -31.31 -5.87 0.99
CA PHE A 287 -29.94 -5.64 1.47
C PHE A 287 -29.30 -6.92 2.00
N SER A 288 -29.99 -7.72 2.84
CA SER A 288 -29.39 -8.97 3.35
C SER A 288 -29.09 -10.00 2.25
N ALA A 289 -29.95 -10.11 1.22
CA ALA A 289 -29.76 -11.03 0.11
C ALA A 289 -28.56 -10.65 -0.77
N LYS A 290 -28.44 -9.36 -1.16
CA LYS A 290 -27.30 -8.87 -1.96
C LYS A 290 -25.99 -8.87 -1.18
N TRP A 291 -26.09 -8.68 0.13
CA TRP A 291 -24.96 -8.74 1.03
C TRP A 291 -24.41 -10.16 1.17
N ASN A 292 -25.28 -11.18 1.20
CA ASN A 292 -24.87 -12.58 1.17
C ASN A 292 -24.21 -12.99 -0.16
N GLU A 293 -24.53 -12.33 -1.27
CA GLU A 293 -23.85 -12.50 -2.56
C GLU A 293 -22.43 -11.90 -2.54
N LEU A 294 -22.25 -10.74 -1.91
CA LEU A 294 -20.94 -10.13 -1.69
C LEU A 294 -20.06 -10.97 -0.73
N LYS A 295 -20.69 -11.64 0.25
CA LYS A 295 -20.02 -12.57 1.19
C LYS A 295 -19.37 -13.75 0.45
N SER A 296 -20.04 -14.35 -0.53
CA SER A 296 -19.52 -15.53 -1.24
C SER A 296 -18.35 -15.19 -2.19
N GLU A 297 -18.31 -13.98 -2.74
CA GLU A 297 -17.17 -13.52 -3.54
C GLU A 297 -15.95 -13.25 -2.65
N SER A 298 -16.11 -12.54 -1.51
CA SER A 298 -14.99 -12.22 -0.61
C SER A 298 -14.29 -13.45 -0.01
N THR A 299 -15.04 -14.52 0.29
CA THR A 299 -14.49 -15.77 0.83
C THR A 299 -13.73 -16.56 -0.23
N SER A 300 -14.16 -16.49 -1.50
CA SER A 300 -13.45 -17.10 -2.63
C SER A 300 -12.08 -16.45 -2.87
N ILE A 301 -11.95 -15.15 -2.57
CA ILE A 301 -10.71 -14.39 -2.71
C ILE A 301 -9.82 -14.66 -1.51
N LYS A 302 -10.36 -14.71 -0.28
CA LYS A 302 -9.63 -15.14 0.93
C LYS A 302 -9.03 -16.54 0.81
N ALA A 303 -9.74 -17.49 0.20
CA ALA A 303 -9.23 -18.83 -0.04
C ALA A 303 -8.08 -18.88 -1.09
N LYS A 304 -7.89 -17.81 -1.86
CA LYS A 304 -6.76 -17.64 -2.80
C LYS A 304 -5.57 -16.89 -2.19
N ILE A 305 -5.70 -16.32 -1.00
CA ILE A 305 -4.65 -15.57 -0.29
C ILE A 305 -3.74 -16.57 0.42
N ASN A 306 -2.72 -17.05 -0.28
CA ASN A 306 -1.53 -17.53 0.39
C ASN A 306 -0.52 -16.37 0.33
N PRO A 307 -0.14 -15.74 1.47
CA PRO A 307 0.70 -14.54 1.49
C PRO A 307 2.08 -14.72 0.85
N PHE A 308 2.48 -15.97 0.54
CA PHE A 308 3.76 -16.34 -0.06
C PHE A 308 3.66 -17.00 -1.44
N LYS A 309 2.47 -17.07 -2.08
CA LYS A 309 2.34 -17.54 -3.47
C LYS A 309 1.67 -16.48 -4.33
N ARG A 310 2.43 -15.83 -5.22
CA ARG A 310 1.87 -15.12 -6.37
C ARG A 310 1.09 -16.13 -7.22
N LYS A 311 -0.23 -15.96 -7.33
CA LYS A 311 -1.05 -16.68 -8.31
C LYS A 311 -1.27 -15.79 -9.53
N ASN A 312 -0.74 -16.25 -10.66
CA ASN A 312 -1.28 -15.94 -11.99
C ASN A 312 -2.70 -16.53 -12.02
N ASP A 313 -3.74 -15.68 -12.09
CA ASP A 313 -5.01 -15.96 -12.79
C ASP A 313 -6.09 -14.95 -12.37
N SER A 314 -6.05 -13.82 -13.04
CA SER A 314 -7.17 -13.02 -13.55
C SER A 314 -6.55 -11.75 -14.14
N LYS A 315 -7.11 -11.20 -15.22
CA LYS A 315 -6.57 -10.00 -15.90
C LYS A 315 -6.18 -8.96 -14.84
N PRO A 316 -4.91 -8.52 -14.79
CA PRO A 316 -4.47 -7.64 -13.73
C PRO A 316 -5.21 -6.31 -13.85
N THR A 317 -5.92 -5.90 -12.82
CA THR A 317 -6.56 -4.58 -12.69
C THR A 317 -5.52 -3.44 -12.60
N GLY A 318 -4.25 -3.70 -12.93
CA GLY A 318 -3.09 -2.80 -12.79
C GLY A 318 -2.75 -2.44 -11.34
N LEU A 319 -3.66 -2.68 -10.38
CA LEU A 319 -3.51 -2.36 -8.97
C LEU A 319 -2.78 -3.49 -8.22
N HIS A 320 -1.96 -3.10 -7.25
CA HIS A 320 -1.26 -4.05 -6.39
C HIS A 320 -2.23 -4.96 -5.63
N TYR A 321 -1.95 -6.27 -5.57
CA TYR A 321 -2.84 -7.29 -5.00
C TYR A 321 -3.35 -6.95 -3.59
N PHE A 322 -2.47 -6.45 -2.71
CA PHE A 322 -2.86 -6.06 -1.36
C PHE A 322 -3.90 -4.92 -1.33
N LEU A 323 -3.79 -3.94 -2.25
CA LEU A 323 -4.74 -2.84 -2.36
C LEU A 323 -6.07 -3.31 -2.94
N GLN A 324 -6.04 -4.20 -3.95
CA GLN A 324 -7.24 -4.86 -4.49
C GLN A 324 -7.97 -5.66 -3.40
N PHE A 325 -7.24 -6.42 -2.60
CA PHE A 325 -7.83 -7.15 -1.48
C PHE A 325 -8.51 -6.21 -0.48
N THR A 326 -7.88 -5.09 -0.14
CA THR A 326 -8.45 -4.07 0.75
C THR A 326 -9.70 -3.42 0.14
N LEU A 327 -9.69 -3.20 -1.18
CA LEU A 327 -10.83 -2.67 -1.92
C LEU A 327 -12.06 -3.57 -1.75
N GLU A 328 -11.89 -4.86 -1.99
CA GLU A 328 -12.97 -5.84 -2.02
C GLU A 328 -13.43 -6.26 -0.63
N ASP A 329 -12.51 -6.46 0.32
CA ASP A 329 -12.84 -6.95 1.66
C ASP A 329 -13.53 -5.88 2.53
N PHE A 330 -13.21 -4.61 2.33
CA PHE A 330 -13.61 -3.54 3.23
C PHE A 330 -14.16 -2.29 2.55
N ILE A 331 -13.46 -1.73 1.55
CA ILE A 331 -13.84 -0.43 0.98
C ILE A 331 -15.18 -0.50 0.24
N ILE A 332 -15.39 -1.51 -0.62
CA ILE A 332 -16.67 -1.69 -1.33
C ILE A 332 -17.83 -1.91 -0.35
N PRO A 333 -17.75 -2.84 0.63
CA PRO A 333 -18.77 -2.96 1.67
C PRO A 333 -19.07 -1.65 2.42
N LEU A 334 -18.03 -0.89 2.76
CA LEU A 334 -18.17 0.41 3.43
C LEU A 334 -18.91 1.42 2.54
N MET A 335 -18.55 1.54 1.26
CA MET A 335 -19.22 2.42 0.31
C MET A 335 -20.72 2.12 0.19
N ILE A 336 -21.07 0.85 0.05
CA ILE A 336 -22.47 0.40 -0.07
C ILE A 336 -23.25 0.79 1.19
N LEU A 337 -22.67 0.57 2.37
CA LEU A 337 -23.30 0.93 3.65
C LEU A 337 -23.51 2.45 3.75
N LEU A 338 -22.47 3.25 3.49
CA LEU A 338 -22.54 4.71 3.59
C LEU A 338 -23.56 5.26 2.60
N HIS A 339 -23.56 4.76 1.36
CA HIS A 339 -24.51 5.22 0.34
C HIS A 339 -25.96 4.93 0.73
N TYR A 340 -26.24 3.71 1.22
CA TYR A 340 -27.57 3.35 1.71
C TYR A 340 -28.03 4.27 2.86
N ARG A 341 -27.14 4.57 3.80
CA ARG A 341 -27.49 5.41 4.95
C ARG A 341 -27.69 6.86 4.56
N TYR A 342 -26.77 7.44 3.80
CA TYR A 342 -26.87 8.84 3.40
C TYR A 342 -28.14 9.08 2.59
N LEU A 343 -28.48 8.19 1.65
CA LEU A 343 -29.75 8.28 0.93
C LEU A 343 -30.95 8.21 1.88
N ARG A 344 -30.98 7.23 2.78
CA ARG A 344 -32.10 7.07 3.72
C ARG A 344 -32.25 8.27 4.67
N THR A 345 -31.15 8.86 5.13
CA THR A 345 -31.18 10.05 5.99
C THR A 345 -31.55 11.28 5.18
N ASN A 346 -31.03 11.45 3.97
CA ASN A 346 -31.36 12.58 3.11
C ASN A 346 -32.85 12.57 2.71
N ASP A 347 -33.40 11.41 2.35
CA ASP A 347 -34.80 11.26 1.93
C ASP A 347 -35.80 11.43 3.09
N LYS A 348 -35.33 11.44 4.35
CA LYS A 348 -36.19 11.49 5.55
C LYS A 348 -35.98 12.73 6.41
N VAL A 349 -34.77 13.28 6.42
CA VAL A 349 -34.34 14.32 7.38
C VAL A 349 -33.92 15.59 6.66
N PHE A 350 -32.91 15.50 5.78
CA PHE A 350 -32.24 16.69 5.24
C PHE A 350 -32.83 17.23 3.93
N PHE A 351 -33.34 16.36 3.06
CA PHE A 351 -33.90 16.68 1.73
C PHE A 351 -33.00 17.58 0.87
N GLN A 352 -31.67 17.43 0.99
CA GLN A 352 -30.71 18.25 0.27
C GLN A 352 -30.54 17.74 -1.17
N PRO A 353 -30.33 18.64 -2.15
CA PRO A 353 -30.03 18.25 -3.52
C PRO A 353 -28.67 17.55 -3.59
N ILE A 354 -28.60 16.45 -4.34
CA ILE A 354 -27.35 15.70 -4.54
C ILE A 354 -26.44 16.49 -5.48
N VAL A 355 -25.23 16.81 -5.03
CA VAL A 355 -24.23 17.52 -5.83
C VAL A 355 -23.51 16.53 -6.74
N ARG A 356 -23.79 16.57 -8.05
CA ARG A 356 -23.15 15.69 -9.06
C ARG A 356 -22.00 16.33 -9.82
N ASP A 357 -21.79 17.63 -9.68
CA ASP A 357 -20.70 18.32 -10.34
C ASP A 357 -19.35 17.94 -9.69
N ARG A 358 -18.53 17.19 -10.45
CA ARG A 358 -17.22 16.73 -10.02
C ARG A 358 -16.27 17.89 -9.70
N GLN A 359 -16.31 18.99 -10.45
CA GLN A 359 -15.43 20.13 -10.19
C GLN A 359 -15.77 20.80 -8.88
N LYS A 360 -17.06 21.00 -8.61
CA LYS A 360 -17.54 21.51 -7.33
C LYS A 360 -17.11 20.62 -6.15
N LEU A 361 -17.15 19.29 -6.30
CA LEU A 361 -16.67 18.37 -5.28
C LEU A 361 -15.15 18.43 -5.10
N LEU A 362 -14.37 18.54 -6.18
CA LEU A 362 -12.92 18.68 -6.11
C LEU A 362 -12.48 19.97 -5.43
N ASN A 363 -13.20 21.08 -5.65
CA ASN A 363 -12.90 22.35 -4.99
C ASN A 363 -13.06 22.30 -3.47
N THR A 364 -13.76 21.29 -2.94
CA THR A 364 -13.91 21.08 -1.50
C THR A 364 -12.79 20.25 -0.87
N TRP A 365 -11.82 19.80 -1.67
CA TRP A 365 -10.72 18.98 -1.17
C TRP A 365 -9.77 19.80 -0.30
N PRO A 366 -9.39 19.28 0.88
CA PRO A 366 -8.36 19.92 1.69
C PRO A 366 -6.98 19.78 1.03
N GLN A 367 -6.04 20.61 1.47
CA GLN A 367 -4.64 20.46 1.08
C GLN A 367 -4.09 19.10 1.53
N GLY A 368 -3.46 18.38 0.59
CA GLY A 368 -2.81 17.11 0.87
C GLY A 368 -1.64 17.25 1.84
N LYS A 369 -1.39 16.21 2.63
CA LYS A 369 -0.25 16.13 3.54
C LYS A 369 0.66 14.99 3.10
N THR A 370 1.91 15.33 2.83
CA THR A 370 2.96 14.38 2.48
C THR A 370 3.96 14.40 3.63
N PRO A 371 4.00 13.37 4.50
CA PRO A 371 5.00 13.32 5.56
C PRO A 371 6.40 13.24 4.94
N ASP A 372 7.34 13.99 5.50
CA ASP A 372 8.74 13.87 5.15
C ASP A 372 9.27 12.56 5.77
N LEU A 373 9.71 11.65 4.91
CA LEU A 373 10.08 10.29 5.29
C LEU A 373 11.55 10.09 5.04
N VAL A 374 12.29 9.95 6.13
CA VAL A 374 13.72 9.68 6.11
C VAL A 374 13.95 8.18 6.27
N GLY A 375 14.77 7.62 5.38
CA GLY A 375 15.19 6.23 5.46
C GLY A 375 16.19 6.03 6.60
N THR A 376 16.47 4.79 6.93
CA THR A 376 17.49 4.47 7.92
C THR A 376 18.87 4.75 7.36
N THR A 377 19.78 5.29 8.17
CA THR A 377 21.15 5.52 7.71
C THR A 377 21.89 4.21 7.58
N TRP A 378 22.45 3.95 6.40
CA TRP A 378 23.37 2.83 6.17
C TRP A 378 24.80 3.34 6.12
N ILE A 379 25.75 2.55 6.60
CA ILE A 379 27.18 2.87 6.58
C ILE A 379 27.99 1.67 6.11
N PHE A 380 29.10 1.95 5.44
CA PHE A 380 30.12 0.95 5.12
C PHE A 380 31.34 1.22 5.99
N ASP A 381 31.74 0.25 6.80
CA ASP A 381 32.82 0.39 7.79
C ASP A 381 34.21 0.00 7.24
N GLY A 382 34.30 -0.28 5.94
CA GLY A 382 35.51 -0.80 5.27
C GLY A 382 35.48 -2.32 5.05
N GLU A 383 34.60 -3.05 5.75
CA GLU A 383 34.48 -4.50 5.64
C GLU A 383 33.05 -4.94 5.30
N LYS A 384 32.06 -4.32 5.94
CA LYS A 384 30.64 -4.67 5.84
C LYS A 384 29.75 -3.45 5.71
N LEU A 385 28.74 -3.60 4.85
CA LEU A 385 27.62 -2.68 4.80
C LEU A 385 26.67 -3.03 5.96
N ARG A 386 26.31 -2.04 6.77
CA ARG A 386 25.44 -2.25 7.94
C ARG A 386 24.56 -1.03 8.22
N GLU A 387 23.48 -1.28 8.94
CA GLU A 387 22.62 -0.24 9.49
C GLU A 387 23.39 0.55 10.57
N GLU A 388 23.29 1.88 10.55
CA GLU A 388 23.81 2.72 11.62
C GLU A 388 22.85 2.65 12.82
N ILE A 389 23.27 1.97 13.88
CA ILE A 389 22.50 1.87 15.12
C ILE A 389 22.58 3.22 15.84
N ASN A 390 21.61 4.10 15.54
CA ASN A 390 21.41 5.31 16.32
C ASN A 390 20.88 4.92 17.71
N HIS A 391 21.75 4.89 18.71
CA HIS A 391 21.41 4.66 20.12
C HIS A 391 20.51 5.74 20.77
N GLY A 392 19.83 6.59 19.98
CA GLY A 392 19.06 7.74 20.46
C GLY A 392 17.62 7.87 19.97
N ALA A 393 17.08 6.97 19.14
CA ALA A 393 15.73 7.13 18.55
C ALA A 393 14.63 6.29 19.22
N GLY A 394 14.82 5.89 20.47
CA GLY A 394 13.78 5.24 21.27
C GLY A 394 12.99 6.24 22.11
N SER A 395 12.14 7.09 21.52
CA SER A 395 11.10 7.77 22.34
C SER A 395 9.98 8.52 21.60
N GLU A 396 9.98 8.73 20.28
CA GLU A 396 9.00 9.65 19.70
C GLU A 396 8.37 9.14 18.41
N TYR A 397 7.41 8.20 18.48
CA TYR A 397 6.32 8.10 17.49
C TYR A 397 5.15 7.27 18.07
N TYR A 398 4.08 7.95 18.51
CA TYR A 398 2.73 7.42 18.65
C TYR A 398 1.76 8.21 17.77
#